data_AF-A0A3S5DN62-F1
#
_entry.id   AF-A0A3S5DN62-F1
#
_cell.length_a   1.000
_cell.length_b   1.000
_cell.length_c   1.000
_cell.angle_alpha   90.00
_cell.angle_beta   90.00
_cell.angle_gamma   90.00
#
_symmetry.space_group_name_H-M   'P 1'
#
loop_
_entity.id
_entity.type
_entity.pdbx_description
1 polymer ?
#
loop_
_entity_poly.entity_id
_entity_poly.type
_entity_poly.pdbx_seq_one_letter_code
_entity_poly.pdbx_strand_id
1 'polypeptide(L)'
;MVINAVVAVWAAPAVSASDFTQNAYSFRAQALGQTLGLIVAYILFAVASVCIIAGASIHYGMDTWNVLDIVQRWDSLFASFFAVLVILMTTISTNATGNIIPAGYQIAALAPTKLNYKNGVMIASIISLLICPWKLMENQDSIYLFLDIIGGMLGPVIGVMLAHYFVVMRGKINLDELYTASGDYKYYDNGFNLTAFSVTLVAVILSLGRQVYTIYGAFIPRVLVCRRNSLRSLLMRY
;
A
#
# COMPACT_ATOMS: atom_id res chain seq x y z
N MET A 1 -5.84 12.12 8.95
CA MET A 1 -5.77 10.65 9.03
C MET A 1 -6.15 10.01 7.69
N VAL A 2 -7.32 10.31 7.12
CA VAL A 2 -7.80 9.73 5.86
C VAL A 2 -6.84 9.92 4.67
N ILE A 3 -6.33 11.14 4.45
CA ILE A 3 -5.40 11.41 3.33
C ILE A 3 -4.11 10.58 3.44
N ASN A 4 -3.56 10.44 4.65
CA ASN A 4 -2.34 9.65 4.87
C ASN A 4 -2.58 8.17 4.54
N ALA A 5 -3.70 7.61 5.01
CA ALA A 5 -4.06 6.23 4.74
C ALA A 5 -4.25 5.97 3.23
N VAL A 6 -4.90 6.90 2.51
CA VAL A 6 -5.07 6.79 1.06
C VAL A 6 -3.72 6.81 0.33
N VAL A 7 -2.81 7.71 0.71
CA VAL A 7 -1.47 7.76 0.11
C VAL A 7 -0.65 6.51 0.45
N ALA A 8 -0.77 6.00 1.68
CA ALA A 8 -0.06 4.80 2.12
C ALA A 8 -0.48 3.54 1.33
N VAL A 9 -1.75 3.41 0.96
CA VAL A 9 -2.23 2.31 0.10
C VAL A 9 -1.52 2.29 -1.25
N TRP A 10 -1.15 3.47 -1.79
CA TRP A 10 -0.46 3.59 -3.07
C TRP A 10 1.06 3.51 -2.98
N ALA A 11 1.64 3.42 -1.77
CA ALA A 11 3.09 3.37 -1.59
C ALA A 11 3.71 2.10 -2.19
N ALA A 12 3.09 0.94 -1.99
CA ALA A 12 3.57 -0.32 -2.55
C ALA A 12 3.48 -0.36 -4.09
N PRO A 13 2.35 -0.03 -4.73
CA PRO A 13 2.29 0.11 -6.19
C PRO A 13 3.29 1.12 -6.75
N ALA A 14 3.59 2.20 -6.03
CA ALA A 14 4.52 3.23 -6.48
C ALA A 14 5.97 2.73 -6.55
N VAL A 15 6.45 1.93 -5.57
CA VAL A 15 7.80 1.35 -5.63
C VAL A 15 7.96 0.33 -6.76
N SER A 16 6.88 -0.37 -7.12
CA SER A 16 6.88 -1.39 -8.18
C SER A 16 6.39 -0.86 -9.54
N ALA A 17 6.19 0.45 -9.69
CA ALA A 17 5.67 1.01 -10.93
C ALA A 17 6.54 0.64 -12.14
N SER A 18 7.86 0.54 -11.95
CA SER A 18 8.81 0.12 -12.98
C SER A 18 8.54 -1.27 -13.55
N ASP A 19 7.99 -2.20 -12.76
CA ASP A 19 7.74 -3.58 -13.17
C ASP A 19 6.69 -3.64 -14.30
N PHE A 20 5.75 -2.70 -14.30
CA PHE A 20 4.72 -2.58 -15.34
C PHE A 20 5.16 -1.77 -16.55
N THR A 21 6.16 -0.91 -16.37
CA THR A 21 6.47 0.13 -17.35
C THR A 21 7.77 -0.14 -18.10
N GLN A 22 8.53 -1.16 -17.69
CA GLN A 22 9.75 -1.62 -18.35
C GLN A 22 9.56 -1.89 -19.86
N ASN A 23 8.37 -2.36 -20.26
CA ASN A 23 8.04 -2.69 -21.65
C ASN A 23 7.13 -1.63 -22.31
N ALA A 24 7.02 -0.43 -21.72
CA ALA A 24 6.19 0.62 -22.30
C ALA A 24 6.82 1.15 -23.59
N TYR A 25 5.99 1.35 -24.63
CA TYR A 25 6.42 1.87 -25.92
C TYR A 25 7.07 3.27 -25.83
N SER A 26 6.57 4.12 -24.94
CA SER A 26 7.17 5.42 -24.65
C SER A 26 6.77 5.93 -23.27
N PHE A 27 7.60 6.80 -22.69
CA PHE A 27 7.30 7.47 -21.42
C PHE A 27 5.97 8.24 -21.47
N ARG A 28 5.70 8.94 -22.58
CA ARG A 28 4.43 9.69 -22.75
C ARG A 28 3.21 8.77 -22.76
N ALA A 29 3.30 7.64 -23.47
CA ALA A 29 2.20 6.68 -23.55
C ALA A 29 1.90 6.07 -22.16
N GLN A 30 2.93 5.68 -21.42
CA GLN A 30 2.79 5.21 -20.05
C GLN A 30 2.18 6.27 -19.13
N ALA A 31 2.74 7.49 -19.13
CA ALA A 31 2.31 8.56 -18.23
C ALA A 31 0.84 8.93 -18.47
N LEU A 32 0.44 9.07 -19.74
CA LEU A 32 -0.96 9.33 -20.10
C LEU A 32 -1.85 8.14 -19.76
N GLY A 33 -1.43 6.92 -20.08
CA GLY A 33 -2.21 5.71 -19.81
C GLY A 33 -2.50 5.51 -18.31
N GLN A 34 -1.49 5.66 -17.46
CA GLN A 34 -1.66 5.55 -16.00
C GLN A 34 -2.48 6.71 -15.43
N THR A 35 -2.21 7.94 -15.86
CA THR A 35 -2.92 9.12 -15.35
C THR A 35 -4.40 9.07 -15.72
N LEU A 36 -4.72 8.80 -16.99
CA LEU A 36 -6.10 8.64 -17.45
C LEU A 36 -6.75 7.42 -16.81
N GLY A 37 -6.04 6.29 -16.72
CA GLY A 37 -6.51 5.08 -16.08
C GLY A 37 -6.94 5.34 -14.63
N LEU A 38 -6.08 5.98 -13.85
CA LEU A 38 -6.39 6.35 -12.46
C LEU A 38 -7.55 7.34 -12.38
N ILE A 39 -7.48 8.47 -13.08
CA ILE A 39 -8.50 9.52 -12.98
C ILE A 39 -9.88 9.00 -13.40
N VAL A 40 -9.97 8.35 -14.57
CA VAL A 40 -11.23 7.85 -15.10
C VAL A 40 -11.80 6.75 -14.20
N ALA A 41 -10.97 5.78 -13.78
CA ALA A 41 -11.43 4.71 -12.90
C ALA A 41 -11.91 5.25 -11.55
N TYR A 42 -11.19 6.22 -10.96
CA TYR A 42 -11.59 6.83 -9.70
C TYR A 42 -12.89 7.60 -9.79
N ILE A 43 -13.11 8.37 -10.87
CA ILE A 43 -14.37 9.10 -11.08
C ILE A 43 -15.53 8.10 -11.24
N LEU A 44 -15.37 7.08 -12.10
CA LEU A 44 -16.39 6.06 -12.30
C LEU A 44 -16.71 5.32 -11.00
N PHE A 45 -15.68 4.92 -10.25
CA PHE A 45 -15.85 4.21 -8.99
C PHE A 45 -16.51 5.09 -7.93
N ALA A 46 -16.15 6.37 -7.84
CA ALA A 46 -16.76 7.32 -6.90
C ALA A 46 -18.25 7.52 -7.20
N VAL A 47 -18.62 7.75 -8.46
CA VAL A 47 -20.02 7.89 -8.89
C VAL A 47 -20.80 6.61 -8.60
N ALA A 48 -20.29 5.45 -9.03
CA ALA A 48 -20.94 4.17 -8.79
C ALA A 48 -21.13 3.89 -7.30
N SER A 49 -20.10 4.11 -6.49
CA SER A 49 -20.14 3.87 -5.03
C SER A 49 -21.18 4.76 -4.35
N VAL A 50 -21.20 6.06 -4.68
CA VAL A 50 -22.19 6.98 -4.12
C VAL A 50 -23.61 6.58 -4.54
N CYS A 51 -23.83 6.25 -5.81
CA CYS A 51 -25.14 5.82 -6.30
C CYS A 51 -25.62 4.54 -5.61
N ILE A 52 -24.75 3.54 -5.44
CA ILE A 52 -25.10 2.26 -4.81
C ILE A 52 -25.40 2.47 -3.32
N ILE A 53 -24.52 3.14 -2.58
CA ILE A 53 -24.68 3.32 -1.13
C ILE A 53 -25.87 4.24 -0.82
N ALA A 54 -25.98 5.39 -1.50
CA ALA A 54 -27.10 6.31 -1.28
C ALA A 54 -28.43 5.68 -1.72
N GLY A 55 -28.44 4.97 -2.85
CA GLY A 55 -29.62 4.25 -3.32
C GLY A 55 -30.07 3.16 -2.33
N ALA A 56 -29.11 2.41 -1.77
CA ALA A 56 -29.41 1.40 -0.75
C ALA A 56 -29.90 2.02 0.57
N SER A 57 -29.34 3.15 0.99
CA SER A 57 -29.81 3.88 2.18
C SER A 57 -31.27 4.34 2.02
N ILE A 58 -31.62 4.90 0.86
CA ILE A 58 -33.01 5.32 0.56
C ILE A 58 -33.97 4.13 0.47
N HIS A 59 -33.57 3.05 -0.20
CA HIS A 59 -34.45 1.91 -0.46
C HIS A 59 -34.62 0.98 0.75
N TYR A 60 -33.53 0.67 1.46
CA TYR A 60 -33.52 -0.27 2.58
C TYR A 60 -33.51 0.42 3.96
N GLY A 61 -33.36 1.74 4.04
CA GLY A 61 -33.24 2.46 5.31
C GLY A 61 -31.98 2.09 6.10
N MET A 62 -30.93 1.63 5.42
CA MET A 62 -29.69 1.15 6.03
C MET A 62 -28.50 1.98 5.55
N ASP A 63 -27.70 2.44 6.51
CA ASP A 63 -26.38 2.99 6.25
C ASP A 63 -25.32 1.89 6.41
N THR A 64 -24.85 1.34 5.29
CA THR A 64 -23.71 0.42 5.25
C THR A 64 -22.66 0.91 4.25
N TRP A 65 -21.39 0.65 4.57
CA TRP A 65 -20.27 0.85 3.66
C TRP A 65 -19.92 -0.44 2.90
N ASN A 66 -20.42 -1.59 3.35
CA ASN A 66 -20.15 -2.89 2.75
C ASN A 66 -21.20 -3.22 1.69
N VAL A 67 -20.77 -3.22 0.43
CA VAL A 67 -21.65 -3.53 -0.72
C VAL A 67 -22.23 -4.94 -0.64
N LEU A 68 -21.54 -5.88 0.00
CA LEU A 68 -22.01 -7.26 0.11
C LEU A 68 -23.29 -7.37 0.96
N ASP A 69 -23.44 -6.52 1.98
CA ASP A 69 -24.66 -6.46 2.81
C ASP A 69 -25.88 -6.06 1.97
N ILE A 70 -25.67 -5.22 0.95
CA ILE A 70 -26.72 -4.78 0.00
C ILE A 70 -27.08 -5.95 -0.93
N VAL A 71 -26.09 -6.64 -1.50
CA VAL A 71 -26.30 -7.77 -2.42
C VAL A 71 -27.01 -8.93 -1.73
N GLN A 72 -26.74 -9.19 -0.46
CA GLN A 72 -27.41 -10.24 0.33
C GLN A 72 -28.92 -10.01 0.52
N ARG A 73 -29.40 -8.78 0.30
CA ARG A 73 -30.82 -8.42 0.43
C ARG A 73 -31.59 -8.49 -0.87
N TRP A 74 -30.93 -8.82 -1.98
CA TRP A 74 -31.60 -8.98 -3.26
C TRP A 74 -32.35 -10.31 -3.30
N ASP A 75 -33.63 -10.26 -3.67
CA ASP A 75 -34.46 -11.46 -3.83
C ASP A 75 -34.06 -12.30 -5.06
N SER A 76 -33.45 -11.66 -6.06
CA SER A 76 -33.05 -12.33 -7.31
C SER A 76 -31.70 -13.04 -7.15
N LEU A 77 -31.75 -14.37 -7.00
CA LEU A 77 -30.58 -15.25 -7.01
C LEU A 77 -29.65 -15.00 -8.19
N PHE A 78 -30.22 -14.75 -9.38
CA PHE A 78 -29.45 -14.49 -10.59
C PHE A 78 -28.64 -13.18 -10.46
N ALA A 79 -29.27 -12.10 -10.01
CA ALA A 79 -28.59 -10.82 -9.83
C ALA A 79 -27.49 -10.92 -8.75
N SER A 80 -27.78 -11.59 -7.63
CA SER A 80 -26.82 -11.78 -6.54
C SER A 80 -25.62 -12.62 -6.98
N PHE A 81 -25.85 -13.69 -7.74
CA PHE A 81 -24.77 -14.52 -8.30
C PHE A 81 -23.85 -13.69 -9.19
N PHE A 82 -24.41 -12.92 -10.12
CA PHE A 82 -23.61 -12.06 -11.01
C PHE A 82 -22.84 -10.98 -10.24
N ALA A 83 -23.45 -10.35 -9.24
CA ALA A 83 -22.78 -9.34 -8.43
C ALA A 83 -21.58 -9.93 -7.66
N VAL A 84 -21.76 -11.09 -7.01
CA VAL A 84 -20.68 -11.76 -6.29
C VAL A 84 -19.58 -12.23 -7.25
N LEU A 85 -19.93 -12.73 -8.44
CA LEU A 85 -18.95 -13.12 -9.45
C LEU A 85 -18.10 -11.92 -9.91
N VAL A 86 -18.72 -10.76 -10.12
CA VAL A 86 -18.00 -9.52 -10.47
C VAL A 86 -17.08 -9.10 -9.33
N ILE A 87 -17.57 -9.07 -8.08
CA ILE A 87 -16.75 -8.74 -6.90
C ILE A 87 -15.54 -9.69 -6.78
N LEU A 88 -15.76 -10.99 -7.00
CA LEU A 88 -14.70 -12.00 -6.97
C LEU A 88 -13.66 -11.75 -8.06
N MET A 89 -14.10 -11.51 -9.30
CA MET A 89 -13.21 -11.23 -10.42
C MET A 89 -12.41 -9.94 -10.22
N THR A 90 -13.06 -8.87 -9.71
CA THR A 90 -12.37 -7.63 -9.34
C THR A 90 -11.31 -7.89 -8.26
N THR A 91 -11.64 -8.66 -7.22
CA THR A 91 -10.72 -9.00 -6.14
C THR A 91 -9.50 -9.76 -6.66
N ILE A 92 -9.70 -10.76 -7.52
CA ILE A 92 -8.64 -11.54 -8.14
C ILE A 92 -7.77 -10.65 -9.03
N SER A 93 -8.38 -9.84 -9.90
CA SER A 93 -7.68 -8.99 -10.84
C SER A 93 -6.81 -7.95 -10.13
N THR A 94 -7.36 -7.23 -9.16
CA THR A 94 -6.61 -6.21 -8.41
C THR A 94 -5.48 -6.81 -7.58
N ASN A 95 -5.67 -7.99 -6.96
CA ASN A 95 -4.59 -8.64 -6.21
C ASN A 95 -3.50 -9.22 -7.12
N ALA A 96 -3.88 -9.81 -8.26
CA ALA A 96 -2.93 -10.34 -9.23
C ALA A 96 -2.01 -9.23 -9.75
N THR A 97 -2.58 -8.09 -10.15
CA THR A 97 -1.82 -6.94 -10.65
C THR A 97 -1.09 -6.20 -9.53
N GLY A 98 -1.76 -5.84 -8.45
CA GLY A 98 -1.19 -4.97 -7.41
C GLY A 98 -0.15 -5.65 -6.52
N ASN A 99 -0.31 -6.95 -6.25
CA ASN A 99 0.46 -7.62 -5.19
C ASN A 99 1.30 -8.80 -5.71
N ILE A 100 0.72 -9.66 -6.57
CA ILE A 100 1.40 -10.90 -6.99
C ILE A 100 2.52 -10.63 -8.01
N ILE A 101 2.25 -9.82 -9.04
CA ILE A 101 3.26 -9.50 -10.06
C ILE A 101 4.51 -8.85 -9.44
N PRO A 102 4.41 -7.76 -8.65
CA PRO A 102 5.57 -7.15 -8.00
C PRO A 102 6.31 -8.10 -7.07
N ALA A 103 5.59 -8.85 -6.23
CA ALA A 103 6.22 -9.80 -5.30
C ALA A 103 7.00 -10.89 -6.04
N GLY A 104 6.45 -11.39 -7.15
CA GLY A 104 7.11 -12.38 -8.01
C GLY A 104 8.43 -11.87 -8.59
N TYR A 105 8.45 -10.65 -9.12
CA TYR A 105 9.67 -10.02 -9.65
C TYR A 105 10.70 -9.73 -8.54
N GLN A 106 10.26 -9.19 -7.41
CA GLN A 106 11.14 -8.88 -6.28
C GLN A 106 11.82 -10.14 -5.72
N ILE A 107 11.09 -11.24 -5.54
CA ILE A 107 11.68 -12.50 -5.07
C ILE A 107 12.63 -13.10 -6.12
N ALA A 108 12.27 -13.06 -7.40
CA ALA A 108 13.15 -13.54 -8.46
C ALA A 108 14.47 -12.75 -8.51
N ALA A 109 14.42 -11.44 -8.24
CA ALA A 109 15.60 -10.58 -8.22
C ALA A 109 16.57 -10.86 -7.05
N LEU A 110 16.11 -11.49 -5.95
CA LEU A 110 16.97 -11.82 -4.80
C LEU A 110 18.01 -12.90 -5.13
N ALA A 111 17.68 -13.84 -6.01
CA ALA A 111 18.58 -14.93 -6.40
C ALA A 111 18.35 -15.30 -7.88
N PRO A 112 18.77 -14.45 -8.83
CA PRO A 112 18.40 -14.59 -10.25
C PRO A 112 18.92 -15.88 -10.90
N THR A 113 19.94 -16.52 -10.33
CA THR A 113 20.47 -17.82 -10.81
C THR A 113 19.65 -19.02 -10.31
N LYS A 114 18.83 -18.86 -9.27
CA LYS A 114 18.06 -19.94 -8.62
C LYS A 114 16.55 -19.75 -8.72
N LEU A 115 16.09 -18.50 -8.79
CA LEU A 115 14.69 -18.12 -8.76
C LEU A 115 14.28 -17.51 -10.08
N ASN A 116 13.14 -17.95 -10.58
CA ASN A 116 12.45 -17.35 -11.72
C ASN A 116 11.11 -16.78 -11.24
N TYR A 117 10.43 -16.05 -12.11
CA TYR A 117 9.14 -15.42 -11.80
C TYR A 117 8.09 -16.42 -11.26
N LYS A 118 7.99 -17.62 -11.86
CA LYS A 118 7.02 -18.66 -11.43
C LYS A 118 7.27 -19.12 -10.01
N ASN A 119 8.54 -19.43 -9.68
CA ASN A 119 8.95 -19.82 -8.34
C ASN A 119 8.75 -18.67 -7.35
N GLY A 120 9.07 -17.43 -7.76
CA GLY A 120 8.84 -16.23 -6.96
C GLY A 120 7.37 -16.05 -6.57
N VAL A 121 6.45 -16.16 -7.54
CA VAL A 121 5.01 -16.10 -7.30
C VAL A 121 4.54 -17.20 -6.34
N MET A 122 5.05 -18.43 -6.50
CA MET A 122 4.70 -19.55 -5.61
C MET A 122 5.14 -19.28 -4.18
N ILE A 123 6.38 -18.82 -3.98
CA ILE A 123 6.92 -18.47 -2.66
C ILE A 123 6.12 -17.32 -2.03
N ALA A 124 5.86 -16.24 -2.79
CA ALA A 124 5.06 -15.10 -2.32
C ALA A 124 3.66 -15.53 -1.87
N SER A 125 3.03 -16.42 -2.63
CA SER A 125 1.68 -16.93 -2.34
C SER A 125 1.64 -17.74 -1.04
N ILE A 126 2.63 -18.62 -0.83
CA ILE A 126 2.75 -19.40 0.41
C ILE A 126 2.97 -18.48 1.61
N ILE A 127 3.91 -17.53 1.51
CA ILE A 127 4.20 -16.57 2.59
C ILE A 127 2.96 -15.73 2.91
N SER A 128 2.26 -15.23 1.89
CA SER A 128 1.04 -14.44 2.05
C SER A 128 -0.04 -15.19 2.84
N LEU A 129 -0.26 -16.48 2.53
CA LEU A 129 -1.19 -17.33 3.28
C LEU A 129 -0.73 -17.55 4.73
N LEU A 130 0.55 -17.79 4.96
CA LEU A 130 1.10 -18.01 6.31
C LEU A 130 1.01 -16.78 7.21
N ILE A 131 1.13 -15.58 6.65
CA ILE A 131 0.95 -14.31 7.39
C ILE A 131 -0.48 -14.17 7.93
N CYS A 132 -1.46 -14.87 7.35
CA CYS A 132 -2.87 -14.82 7.76
C CYS A 132 -3.40 -13.37 7.85
N PRO A 133 -3.34 -12.58 6.76
CA PRO A 133 -3.63 -11.15 6.78
C PRO A 133 -5.05 -10.82 7.25
N TRP A 134 -6.00 -11.76 7.13
CA TRP A 134 -7.37 -11.59 7.65
C TRP A 134 -7.41 -11.38 9.17
N LYS A 135 -6.45 -11.93 9.93
CA LYS A 135 -6.35 -11.66 11.38
C LYS A 135 -5.96 -10.21 11.67
N LEU A 136 -5.18 -9.60 10.78
CA LEU A 136 -4.82 -8.18 10.88
C LEU A 136 -6.02 -7.26 10.56
N MET A 137 -6.97 -7.76 9.76
CA MET A 137 -8.18 -7.03 9.34
C MET A 137 -9.34 -7.15 10.34
N GLU A 138 -9.20 -7.89 11.44
CA GLU A 138 -10.26 -8.05 12.45
C GLU A 138 -10.64 -6.72 13.12
N ASN A 139 -9.69 -5.79 13.24
CA ASN A 139 -9.89 -4.50 13.90
C ASN A 139 -9.48 -3.34 12.99
N GLN A 140 -10.30 -2.30 12.92
CA GLN A 140 -10.07 -1.11 12.10
C GLN A 140 -8.78 -0.37 12.50
N ASP A 141 -8.46 -0.32 13.79
CA ASP A 141 -7.22 0.28 14.30
C ASP A 141 -5.97 -0.48 13.83
N SER A 142 -6.05 -1.81 13.75
CA SER A 142 -4.96 -2.65 13.23
C SER A 142 -4.69 -2.38 11.76
N ILE A 143 -5.74 -2.14 10.96
CA ILE A 143 -5.61 -1.79 9.54
C ILE A 143 -4.90 -0.45 9.38
N TYR A 144 -5.33 0.58 10.11
CA TYR A 144 -4.69 1.90 10.02
C TYR A 144 -3.25 1.88 10.50
N LEU A 145 -2.97 1.18 11.60
CA LEU A 145 -1.61 1.01 12.11
C LEU A 145 -0.72 0.31 11.07
N PHE A 146 -1.21 -0.73 10.42
CA PHE A 146 -0.48 -1.43 9.36
C PHE A 146 -0.17 -0.51 8.17
N LEU A 147 -1.18 0.19 7.66
CA LEU A 147 -1.00 1.13 6.54
C LEU A 147 -0.02 2.24 6.90
N ASP A 148 -0.11 2.76 8.11
CA ASP A 148 0.77 3.81 8.61
C ASP A 148 2.23 3.32 8.69
N ILE A 149 2.49 2.08 9.14
CA ILE A 149 3.84 1.50 9.15
C ILE A 149 4.36 1.32 7.73
N ILE A 150 3.57 0.71 6.84
CA ILE A 150 3.98 0.44 5.46
C ILE A 150 4.25 1.74 4.70
N GLY A 151 3.35 2.72 4.78
CA GLY A 151 3.55 4.04 4.19
C GLY A 151 4.78 4.75 4.78
N GLY A 152 4.97 4.63 6.09
CA GLY A 152 6.12 5.19 6.81
C GLY A 152 7.47 4.57 6.40
N MET A 153 7.49 3.30 6.02
CA MET A 153 8.69 2.59 5.55
C MET A 153 8.95 2.81 4.05
N LEU A 154 7.93 2.65 3.21
CA LEU A 154 8.08 2.71 1.75
C LEU A 154 8.24 4.15 1.23
N GLY A 155 7.67 5.15 1.90
CA GLY A 155 7.82 6.56 1.51
C GLY A 155 9.29 6.99 1.44
N PRO A 156 10.10 6.79 2.49
CA PRO A 156 11.54 7.03 2.47
C PRO A 156 12.30 6.27 1.37
N VAL A 157 11.95 5.00 1.13
CA VAL A 157 12.56 4.18 0.07
C VAL A 157 12.34 4.82 -1.30
N ILE A 158 11.09 5.19 -1.62
CA ILE A 158 10.75 5.91 -2.86
C ILE A 158 11.52 7.23 -2.94
N GLY A 159 11.57 7.99 -1.84
CA GLY A 159 12.25 9.28 -1.78
C GLY A 159 13.74 9.18 -2.13
N VAL A 160 14.45 8.20 -1.55
CA VAL A 160 15.87 7.97 -1.85
C VAL A 160 16.07 7.50 -3.29
N MET A 161 15.22 6.60 -3.79
CA MET A 161 15.28 6.15 -5.19
C MET A 161 15.11 7.31 -6.18
N LEU A 162 14.11 8.18 -5.96
CA LEU A 162 13.87 9.35 -6.80
C LEU A 162 15.00 10.37 -6.71
N ALA A 163 15.50 10.65 -5.51
CA ALA A 163 16.62 11.57 -5.32
C ALA A 163 17.88 11.06 -6.02
N HIS A 164 18.16 9.76 -5.92
CA HIS A 164 19.31 9.17 -6.60
C HIS A 164 19.16 9.26 -8.13
N TYR A 165 18.00 8.93 -8.67
CA TYR A 165 17.77 8.97 -10.12
C TYR A 165 17.79 10.40 -10.70
N PHE A 166 17.08 11.35 -10.10
CA PHE A 166 16.93 12.70 -10.63
C PHE A 166 18.06 13.66 -10.24
N VAL A 167 18.61 13.56 -9.03
CA VAL A 167 19.62 14.50 -8.53
C VAL A 167 21.03 13.98 -8.78
N VAL A 168 21.31 12.73 -8.40
CA VAL A 168 22.67 12.16 -8.49
C VAL A 168 22.97 11.70 -9.91
N MET A 169 22.09 10.85 -10.48
CA MET A 169 22.25 10.28 -11.83
C MET A 169 21.77 11.22 -12.94
N ARG A 170 21.00 12.28 -12.61
CA ARG A 170 20.43 13.24 -13.57
C ARG A 170 19.68 12.55 -14.73
N GLY A 171 18.96 11.48 -14.42
CA GLY A 171 18.18 10.70 -15.38
C GLY A 171 19.00 9.75 -16.27
N LYS A 172 20.32 9.60 -16.04
CA LYS A 172 21.17 8.70 -16.83
C LYS A 172 21.50 7.43 -16.05
N ILE A 173 21.00 6.29 -16.52
CA ILE A 173 21.32 4.96 -15.99
C ILE A 173 22.25 4.26 -16.98
N ASN A 174 23.33 3.66 -16.48
CA ASN A 174 24.18 2.76 -17.25
C ASN A 174 23.70 1.31 -17.04
N LEU A 175 23.14 0.69 -18.08
CA LEU A 175 22.61 -0.68 -18.01
C LEU A 175 23.72 -1.73 -17.86
N ASP A 176 24.88 -1.48 -18.46
CA ASP A 176 26.01 -2.41 -18.39
C ASP A 176 26.50 -2.52 -16.94
N GLU A 177 26.57 -1.40 -16.23
CA GLU A 177 26.92 -1.35 -14.80
C GLU A 177 25.87 -2.02 -13.90
N LEU A 178 24.58 -1.97 -14.27
CA LEU A 178 23.50 -2.53 -13.45
C LEU A 178 23.50 -4.08 -13.45
N TYR A 179 23.97 -4.69 -14.54
CA TYR A 179 24.05 -6.14 -14.71
C TYR A 179 25.49 -6.68 -14.68
N THR A 180 26.44 -5.91 -14.14
CA THR A 180 27.85 -6.32 -14.02
C THR A 180 28.02 -7.41 -12.93
N ALA A 181 28.90 -8.37 -13.21
CA ALA A 181 29.23 -9.46 -12.28
C ALA A 181 29.90 -8.94 -11.00
N SER A 182 29.75 -9.70 -9.91
CA SER A 182 30.31 -9.36 -8.59
C SER A 182 31.83 -9.14 -8.64
N GLY A 183 32.26 -7.92 -8.34
CA GLY A 183 33.68 -7.54 -8.20
C GLY A 183 34.09 -6.26 -8.93
N ASP A 184 33.35 -5.81 -9.95
CA ASP A 184 33.65 -4.58 -10.72
C ASP A 184 32.61 -3.48 -10.45
N TYR A 185 32.38 -3.19 -9.18
CA TYR A 185 31.44 -2.16 -8.74
C TYR A 185 32.16 -0.82 -8.64
N LYS A 186 32.32 -0.11 -9.76
CA LYS A 186 32.98 1.22 -9.81
C LYS A 186 32.49 2.23 -8.77
N TYR A 187 31.26 2.07 -8.25
CA TYR A 187 30.63 2.99 -7.30
C TYR A 187 30.26 2.39 -5.93
N TYR A 188 30.39 1.07 -5.72
CA TYR A 188 29.81 0.40 -4.54
C TYR A 188 30.76 -0.58 -3.88
N ASP A 189 30.89 -0.46 -2.56
CA ASP A 189 31.77 -1.34 -1.78
C ASP A 189 31.14 -2.73 -1.71
N ASN A 190 31.73 -3.69 -2.43
CA ASN A 190 31.22 -5.06 -2.58
C ASN A 190 29.76 -5.15 -3.08
N GLY A 191 29.32 -4.19 -3.91
CA GLY A 191 27.96 -4.13 -4.44
C GLY A 191 26.93 -3.46 -3.53
N PHE A 192 27.38 -2.87 -2.41
CA PHE A 192 26.50 -2.17 -1.46
C PHE A 192 26.77 -0.66 -1.42
N ASN A 193 25.69 0.13 -1.51
CA ASN A 193 25.76 1.57 -1.29
C ASN A 193 25.47 1.90 0.17
N LEU A 194 26.52 1.95 1.00
CA LEU A 194 26.40 2.30 2.42
C LEU A 194 25.73 3.65 2.65
N THR A 195 25.99 4.64 1.81
CA THR A 195 25.40 5.98 1.92
C THR A 195 23.89 5.92 1.67
N ALA A 196 23.45 5.33 0.55
CA ALA A 196 22.03 5.23 0.24
C ALA A 196 21.28 4.39 1.27
N PHE A 197 21.87 3.28 1.73
CA PHE A 197 21.29 2.44 2.77
C PHE A 197 21.15 3.21 4.10
N SER A 198 22.20 3.89 4.54
CA SER A 198 22.19 4.66 5.80
C SER A 198 21.18 5.81 5.76
N VAL A 199 21.12 6.54 4.64
CA VAL A 199 20.13 7.62 4.46
C VAL A 199 18.71 7.06 4.49
N THR A 200 18.48 5.92 3.82
CA THR A 200 17.16 5.25 3.85
C THR A 200 16.79 4.83 5.27
N LEU A 201 17.73 4.22 6.00
CA LEU A 201 17.51 3.76 7.37
C LEU A 201 17.17 4.94 8.31
N VAL A 202 17.94 6.02 8.26
CA VAL A 202 17.68 7.23 9.05
C VAL A 202 16.33 7.83 8.69
N ALA A 203 15.98 7.91 7.41
CA ALA A 203 14.71 8.45 6.97
C ALA A 203 13.52 7.58 7.41
N VAL A 204 13.64 6.24 7.39
CA VAL A 204 12.62 5.32 7.95
C VAL A 204 12.48 5.52 9.46
N ILE A 205 13.60 5.61 10.20
CA ILE A 205 13.58 5.84 11.65
C ILE A 205 12.90 7.17 11.98
N LEU A 206 13.18 8.24 11.24
CA LEU A 206 12.53 9.54 11.44
C LEU A 206 11.03 9.49 11.10
N SER A 207 10.68 8.81 10.00
CA SER A 207 9.29 8.64 9.55
C SER A 207 8.44 7.90 10.57
N LEU A 208 8.93 6.75 11.06
CA LEU A 208 8.27 5.95 12.10
C LEU A 208 8.37 6.61 13.48
N GLY A 209 9.49 7.27 13.79
CA GLY A 209 9.69 8.00 15.04
C GLY A 209 8.68 9.14 15.22
N ARG A 210 8.26 9.79 14.13
CA ARG A 210 7.16 10.77 14.14
C ARG A 210 5.82 10.16 14.54
N GLN A 211 5.53 8.93 14.11
CA GLN A 211 4.33 8.19 14.55
C GLN A 211 4.38 7.91 16.04
N VAL A 212 5.53 7.46 16.55
CA VAL A 212 5.73 7.23 17.99
C VAL A 212 5.50 8.52 18.79
N TYR A 213 6.08 9.66 18.37
CA TYR A 213 5.88 10.95 19.02
C TYR A 213 4.42 11.43 18.98
N THR A 214 3.69 11.15 17.90
CA THR A 214 2.26 11.49 17.75
C THR A 214 1.38 10.62 18.65
N ILE A 215 1.70 9.33 18.78
CA ILE A 215 0.99 8.39 19.67
C ILE A 215 1.21 8.80 21.14
N TYR A 216 2.45 9.06 21.57
CA TYR A 216 2.73 9.53 22.92
C TYR A 216 2.18 10.94 23.20
N GLY A 217 2.25 11.84 22.22
CA GLY A 217 1.67 13.19 22.29
C GLY A 217 0.14 13.22 22.37
N ALA A 218 -0.55 12.21 21.84
CA ALA A 218 -2.01 12.02 22.00
C ALA A 218 -2.39 11.28 23.30
N PHE A 219 -1.50 10.43 23.81
CA PHE A 219 -1.72 9.64 25.03
C PHE A 219 -1.60 10.49 26.31
N ILE A 220 -0.61 11.39 26.39
CA ILE A 220 -0.38 12.29 27.55
C ILE A 220 -1.62 13.17 27.86
N PRO A 221 -2.24 13.87 26.90
CA PRO A 221 -3.43 14.69 27.19
C PRO A 221 -4.66 13.84 27.53
N ARG A 222 -4.85 12.63 26.95
CA ARG A 222 -5.97 11.76 27.32
C ARG A 222 -5.85 11.19 28.73
N VAL A 223 -4.66 10.80 29.17
CA VAL A 223 -4.41 10.35 30.55
C VAL A 223 -4.59 11.51 31.55
N LEU A 224 -4.12 12.72 31.20
CA LEU A 224 -4.33 13.93 32.01
C LEU A 224 -5.81 14.32 32.12
N VAL A 225 -6.58 14.22 31.04
CA VAL A 225 -8.04 14.49 31.04
C VAL A 225 -8.80 13.43 31.82
N CYS A 226 -8.44 12.15 31.69
CA CYS A 226 -9.05 11.06 32.46
C CYS A 226 -8.76 11.21 33.97
N ARG A 227 -7.52 11.57 34.34
CA ARG A 227 -7.14 11.86 35.73
C ARG A 227 -7.85 13.10 36.29
N ARG A 228 -8.04 14.15 35.48
CA ARG A 228 -8.76 15.38 35.88
C ARG A 228 -10.26 15.13 36.11
N ASN A 229 -10.90 14.30 35.29
CA ASN A 229 -12.31 13.96 35.45
C ASN A 229 -12.55 12.99 36.62
N SER A 230 -11.64 12.03 36.84
CA SER A 230 -11.68 11.13 37.99
C SER A 230 -11.51 11.86 39.33
N LEU A 231 -10.58 12.83 39.42
CA LEU A 231 -10.44 13.68 40.61
C LEU A 231 -11.68 14.57 40.84
N ARG A 232 -12.29 15.13 39.80
CA ARG A 232 -13.53 15.91 39.93
C ARG A 232 -14.71 15.08 40.44
N SER A 233 -14.83 13.83 40.01
CA SER A 233 -15.89 12.93 40.49
C SER A 233 -15.69 12.47 41.94
N LEU A 234 -14.45 12.44 42.42
CA LEU A 234 -14.12 12.14 43.83
C LEU A 234 -14.35 13.34 44.74
N LEU A 235 -14.10 14.57 44.27
CA LEU A 235 -14.31 15.81 45.02
C LEU A 235 -15.78 16.26 45.09
N MET A 236 -16.66 15.79 44.21
CA MET A 236 -18.11 16.07 44.27
C MET A 236 -18.91 15.04 45.10
N ARG A 237 -18.23 14.07 45.74
CA ARG A 237 -18.84 13.05 46.61
C ARG A 237 -18.66 13.33 48.11
N TYR A 238 -18.08 14.47 48.46
CA TYR A 238 -17.98 15.03 49.82
C TYR A 238 -18.48 16.48 49.78
#